data_AF-A0A420YRX0-F1
#
_entry.id   AF-A0A420YRX0-F1
#
_cell.length_a   1.000
_cell.length_b   1.000
_cell.length_c   1.000
_cell.angle_alpha   90.00
_cell.angle_beta   90.00
_cell.angle_gamma   90.00
#
_symmetry.space_group_name_H-M   'P 1'
#
loop_
_entity.id
_entity.type
_entity.pdbx_description
1 polymer ?
#
loop_
_entity_poly.entity_id
_entity_poly.type
_entity_poly.pdbx_seq_one_letter_code
_entity_poly.pdbx_strand_id
1 'polypeptide(L)'
;MGHGEFIKKIRKEKHLTQKELAEGILSKNFLSKFERGESKITSEIFLNLLERLNVSLDEFEQLVTSKHSQKEFLQKLDTFKSQKDVYLLENLKAEEKQLFQADRNRRHLHNQILVEAHLQYLQGKNLEMKQKRVIQSYLFEVEEWGDYEWELFGNIVFCLSTKETHLYIDSIFRKARLGKQDTMHKRMLCRILLNIFLEDIEANSSEASQVEKYLIEVLQDEEFYYEKIRFNYLQGILHIYQGYVEKGEQECLKMIDIFKNLKEVKKASQYQEYLECVLCEIE
;
A
#
# COMPACT_ATOMS: atom_id res chain seq x y z
N MET A 1 -21.74 16.39 3.04
CA MET A 1 -22.67 16.03 4.11
C MET A 1 -21.94 16.16 5.43
N GLY A 2 -22.50 16.86 6.41
CA GLY A 2 -21.87 17.00 7.74
C GLY A 2 -22.08 15.77 8.63
N HIS A 3 -21.33 15.66 9.74
CA HIS A 3 -21.41 14.49 10.65
C HIS A 3 -22.82 14.30 11.25
N GLY A 4 -23.49 15.40 11.62
CA GLY A 4 -24.86 15.35 12.15
C GLY A 4 -25.89 14.93 11.11
N GLU A 5 -25.75 15.40 9.87
CA GLU A 5 -26.62 14.99 8.75
C GLU A 5 -26.46 13.50 8.45
N PHE A 6 -25.23 12.98 8.50
CA PHE A 6 -24.93 11.56 8.36
C PHE A 6 -25.67 10.74 9.42
N ILE A 7 -25.49 11.06 10.71
CA ILE A 7 -26.14 10.35 11.81
C ILE A 7 -27.66 10.37 11.65
N LYS A 8 -28.24 11.52 11.28
CA LYS A 8 -29.67 11.65 11.01
C LYS A 8 -30.15 10.75 9.88
N LYS A 9 -29.38 10.67 8.79
CA LYS A 9 -29.69 9.85 7.62
C LYS A 9 -29.73 8.37 8.02
N ILE A 10 -28.63 7.85 8.57
CA ILE A 10 -28.53 6.44 8.97
C ILE A 10 -29.58 6.08 10.02
N ARG A 11 -29.78 6.94 11.04
CA ARG A 11 -30.80 6.71 12.07
C ARG A 11 -32.19 6.52 11.45
N LYS A 12 -32.55 7.36 10.47
CA LYS A 12 -33.84 7.27 9.78
C LYS A 12 -33.96 6.02 8.91
N GLU A 13 -32.88 5.64 8.20
CA GLU A 13 -32.83 4.41 7.40
C GLU A 13 -32.99 3.16 8.28
N LYS A 14 -32.45 3.18 9.50
CA LYS A 14 -32.62 2.11 10.51
C LYS A 14 -33.90 2.25 11.34
N HIS A 15 -34.80 3.16 10.98
CA HIS A 15 -36.09 3.39 11.65
C HIS A 15 -36.00 3.69 13.16
N LEU A 16 -34.90 4.28 13.62
CA LEU A 16 -34.69 4.64 15.02
C LEU A 16 -35.20 6.05 15.33
N THR A 17 -35.79 6.23 16.50
CA THR A 17 -36.12 7.54 17.04
C THR A 17 -34.89 8.23 17.63
N GLN A 18 -34.93 9.56 17.75
CA GLN A 18 -33.87 10.30 18.45
C GLN A 18 -33.76 9.89 19.92
N LYS A 19 -34.85 9.39 20.54
CA LYS A 19 -34.82 8.94 21.92
C LYS A 19 -34.00 7.65 22.04
N GLU A 20 -34.30 6.65 21.21
CA GLU A 20 -33.60 5.35 21.20
C GLU A 20 -32.11 5.50 20.87
N LEU A 21 -31.77 6.36 19.90
CA LEU A 21 -30.36 6.58 19.57
C LEU A 21 -29.61 7.31 20.69
N ALA A 22 -30.24 8.31 21.33
CA ALA A 22 -29.58 9.12 22.35
C ALA A 22 -29.47 8.43 23.72
N GLU A 23 -30.27 7.40 23.98
CA GLU A 23 -30.39 6.76 25.29
C GLU A 23 -29.05 6.22 25.81
N GLY A 24 -28.66 6.70 27.00
CA GLY A 24 -27.40 6.38 27.67
C GLY A 24 -26.16 7.09 27.09
N ILE A 25 -26.32 7.93 26.06
CA ILE A 25 -25.20 8.62 25.39
C ILE A 25 -25.32 10.14 25.54
N LEU A 26 -26.47 10.72 25.21
CA LEU A 26 -26.73 12.16 25.30
C LEU A 26 -28.23 12.46 25.46
N SER A 27 -28.60 13.73 25.65
CA SER A 27 -30.03 14.08 25.64
C SER A 27 -30.59 14.07 24.22
N LYS A 28 -31.86 13.63 24.08
CA LYS A 28 -32.61 13.71 22.80
C LYS A 28 -32.53 15.10 22.17
N ASN A 29 -32.67 16.16 22.97
CA ASN A 29 -32.63 17.53 22.49
C ASN A 29 -31.25 17.90 21.94
N PHE A 30 -30.18 17.42 22.58
CA PHE A 30 -28.82 17.64 22.11
C PHE A 30 -28.53 16.85 20.82
N LEU A 31 -28.99 15.60 20.72
CA LEU A 31 -28.90 14.83 19.47
C LEU A 31 -29.64 15.55 18.34
N SER A 32 -30.83 16.08 18.63
CA SER A 32 -31.64 16.81 17.66
C SER A 32 -30.93 18.06 17.11
N LYS A 33 -30.24 18.82 17.98
CA LYS A 33 -29.41 19.96 17.57
C LYS A 33 -28.22 19.51 16.73
N PHE A 34 -27.53 18.45 17.14
CA PHE A 34 -26.38 17.91 16.41
C PHE A 34 -26.79 17.46 15.00
N GLU A 35 -27.90 16.73 14.87
CA GLU A 35 -28.46 16.28 13.59
C GLU A 35 -28.87 17.42 12.63
N ARG A 36 -29.02 18.65 13.15
CA ARG A 36 -29.26 19.87 12.36
C ARG A 36 -28.01 20.71 12.13
N GLY A 37 -26.86 20.29 12.64
CA GLY A 37 -25.62 21.07 12.58
C GLY A 37 -25.58 22.27 13.54
N GLU A 38 -26.50 22.34 14.51
CA GLU A 38 -26.61 23.43 15.48
C GLU A 38 -25.73 23.22 16.72
N SER A 39 -25.14 22.03 16.88
CA SER A 39 -24.18 21.73 17.93
C SER A 39 -23.06 20.82 17.42
N LYS A 40 -21.95 20.81 18.15
CA LYS A 40 -20.85 19.85 17.99
C LYS A 40 -20.90 18.85 19.14
N ILE A 41 -20.42 17.64 18.90
CA ILE A 41 -20.25 16.59 19.92
C ILE A 41 -18.79 16.21 20.01
N THR A 42 -18.40 15.57 21.12
CA THR A 42 -17.07 14.99 21.26
C THR A 42 -16.94 13.74 20.38
N SER A 43 -15.70 13.36 20.06
CA SER A 43 -15.43 12.13 19.31
C SER A 43 -15.95 10.88 20.04
N GLU A 44 -15.87 10.85 21.37
CA GLU A 44 -16.41 9.77 22.19
C GLU A 44 -17.93 9.60 21.99
N ILE A 45 -18.70 10.68 22.07
CA ILE A 45 -20.15 10.64 21.82
C ILE A 45 -20.42 10.19 20.38
N PHE A 46 -19.63 10.67 19.41
CA PHE A 46 -19.81 10.28 18.02
C PHE A 46 -19.57 8.78 17.79
N LEU A 47 -18.50 8.22 18.37
CA LEU A 47 -18.20 6.79 18.30
C LEU A 47 -19.29 5.95 18.96
N ASN A 48 -19.80 6.35 20.13
CA ASN A 48 -20.91 5.67 20.80
C ASN A 48 -22.19 5.69 19.95
N LEU A 49 -22.44 6.78 19.21
CA LEU A 49 -23.58 6.87 18.29
C LEU A 49 -23.40 5.96 17.06
N LEU A 50 -22.20 5.88 16.50
CA LEU A 50 -21.89 4.95 15.40
C LEU A 50 -22.06 3.49 15.85
N GLU A 51 -21.56 3.15 17.04
CA GLU A 51 -21.73 1.81 17.63
C GLU A 51 -23.21 1.46 17.82
N ARG A 52 -24.02 2.37 18.39
CA ARG A 52 -25.47 2.17 18.54
C ARG A 52 -26.18 2.02 17.19
N LEU A 53 -25.67 2.65 16.14
CA LEU A 53 -26.19 2.52 14.78
C LEU A 53 -25.70 1.24 14.08
N ASN A 54 -24.79 0.47 14.68
CA ASN A 54 -24.09 -0.64 14.03
C ASN A 54 -23.46 -0.18 12.71
N VAL A 55 -22.67 0.90 12.77
CA VAL A 55 -21.89 1.46 11.66
C VAL A 55 -20.46 1.59 12.15
N SER A 56 -19.49 1.08 11.40
CA SER A 56 -18.08 1.25 11.75
C SER A 56 -17.60 2.66 11.42
N LEU A 57 -16.50 3.09 12.04
CA LEU A 57 -15.86 4.35 11.67
C LEU A 57 -15.42 4.33 10.20
N ASP A 58 -14.91 3.20 9.71
CA ASP A 58 -14.48 3.03 8.33
C ASP A 58 -15.63 3.21 7.33
N GLU A 59 -16.81 2.67 7.63
CA GLU A 59 -18.00 2.85 6.78
C GLU A 59 -18.42 4.32 6.74
N PHE A 60 -18.39 5.01 7.90
CA PHE A 60 -18.63 6.44 7.97
C PHE A 60 -17.62 7.22 7.10
N GLU A 61 -16.32 6.93 7.20
CA GLU A 61 -15.27 7.60 6.44
C GLU A 61 -15.36 7.35 4.93
N GLN A 62 -15.88 6.21 4.50
CA GLN A 62 -16.16 5.95 3.08
C GLN A 62 -17.30 6.81 2.54
N LEU A 63 -18.31 7.09 3.37
CA LEU A 63 -19.51 7.83 2.98
C LEU A 63 -19.37 9.34 3.14
N VAL A 64 -18.43 9.80 3.97
CA VAL A 64 -18.13 11.22 4.15
C VAL A 64 -16.81 11.55 3.48
N THR A 65 -16.87 12.10 2.28
CA THR A 65 -15.69 12.60 1.57
C THR A 65 -15.16 13.86 2.27
N SER A 66 -14.00 13.73 2.91
CA SER A 66 -13.20 14.87 3.35
C SER A 66 -12.42 15.43 2.16
N LYS A 67 -12.72 16.69 1.81
CA LYS A 67 -12.01 17.41 0.75
C LYS A 67 -10.52 17.54 1.10
N HIS A 68 -9.67 17.35 0.11
CA HIS A 68 -8.20 17.45 0.20
C HIS A 68 -7.57 16.46 1.20
N SER A 69 -8.28 15.36 1.49
CA SER A 69 -7.75 14.27 2.30
C SER A 69 -6.68 13.48 1.54
N GLN A 70 -5.87 12.71 2.28
CA GLN A 70 -4.84 11.88 1.66
C GLN A 70 -5.47 10.79 0.79
N LYS A 71 -6.56 10.20 1.25
CA LYS A 71 -7.34 9.22 0.51
C LYS A 71 -7.86 9.77 -0.82
N GLU A 72 -8.43 10.98 -0.81
CA GLU A 72 -8.88 11.63 -2.06
C GLU A 72 -7.70 11.88 -3.01
N PHE A 73 -6.58 12.39 -2.49
CA PHE A 73 -5.37 12.61 -3.28
C PHE A 73 -4.88 11.31 -3.95
N LEU A 74 -4.73 10.22 -3.19
CA LEU A 74 -4.27 8.94 -3.71
C LEU A 74 -5.22 8.36 -4.75
N GLN A 75 -6.54 8.46 -4.54
CA GLN A 75 -7.54 8.04 -5.53
C GLN A 75 -7.44 8.81 -6.85
N LYS A 76 -7.29 10.13 -6.79
CA LYS A 76 -7.05 10.97 -7.98
C LYS A 76 -5.74 10.58 -8.66
N LEU A 77 -4.67 10.47 -7.88
CA LEU A 77 -3.34 10.13 -8.33
C LEU A 77 -3.34 8.78 -9.07
N ASP A 78 -3.94 7.73 -8.52
CA ASP A 78 -4.03 6.42 -9.16
C ASP A 78 -4.89 6.43 -10.43
N THR A 79 -6.02 7.15 -10.41
CA THR A 79 -6.87 7.33 -11.59
C THR A 79 -6.08 7.98 -12.73
N PHE A 80 -5.40 9.10 -12.46
CA PHE A 80 -4.69 9.86 -13.48
C PHE A 80 -3.45 9.13 -14.01
N LYS A 81 -2.73 8.37 -13.15
CA LYS A 81 -1.66 7.45 -13.59
C LYS A 81 -2.17 6.41 -14.57
N SER A 82 -3.29 5.74 -14.25
CA SER A 82 -3.84 4.67 -15.07
C SER A 82 -4.22 5.15 -16.48
N GLN A 83 -4.68 6.40 -16.56
CA GLN A 83 -5.06 7.07 -17.81
C GLN A 83 -3.87 7.74 -18.51
N LYS A 84 -2.70 7.81 -17.85
CA LYS A 84 -1.52 8.56 -18.28
C LYS A 84 -1.83 10.04 -18.60
N ASP A 85 -2.74 10.63 -17.84
CA ASP A 85 -3.19 12.02 -18.06
C ASP A 85 -2.22 13.01 -17.42
N VAL A 86 -1.25 13.47 -18.21
CA VAL A 86 -0.23 14.43 -17.79
C VAL A 86 -0.85 15.76 -17.32
N TYR A 87 -1.93 16.21 -17.96
CA TYR A 87 -2.56 17.48 -17.61
C TYR A 87 -3.23 17.42 -16.23
N LEU A 88 -3.97 16.36 -15.94
CA LEU A 88 -4.58 16.16 -14.64
C LEU A 88 -3.55 15.95 -13.53
N LEU A 89 -2.43 15.28 -13.82
CA LEU A 89 -1.31 15.16 -12.89
C LEU A 89 -0.69 16.53 -12.57
N GLU A 90 -0.38 17.36 -13.57
CA GLU A 90 0.18 18.70 -13.32
C GLU A 90 -0.79 19.59 -12.52
N ASN A 91 -2.09 19.50 -12.79
CA ASN A 91 -3.11 20.21 -12.00
C ASN A 91 -3.15 19.71 -10.55
N LEU A 92 -3.08 18.39 -10.32
CA LEU A 92 -3.05 17.80 -8.99
C LEU A 92 -1.81 18.27 -8.20
N LYS A 93 -0.65 18.33 -8.85
CA LYS A 93 0.58 18.87 -8.26
C LYS A 93 0.44 20.35 -7.90
N ALA A 94 -0.20 21.15 -8.76
CA ALA A 94 -0.48 22.56 -8.48
C ALA A 94 -1.44 22.75 -7.30
N GLU A 95 -2.48 21.91 -7.20
CA GLU A 95 -3.41 21.88 -6.06
C GLU A 95 -2.65 21.61 -4.75
N GLU A 96 -1.83 20.56 -4.70
CA GLU A 96 -1.03 20.22 -3.53
C GLU A 96 -0.01 21.32 -3.17
N LYS A 97 0.53 22.02 -4.17
CA LYS A 97 1.39 23.18 -3.94
C LYS A 97 0.64 24.33 -3.25
N GLN A 98 -0.61 24.60 -3.62
CA GLN A 98 -1.43 25.62 -2.97
C GLN A 98 -1.78 25.21 -1.54
N LEU A 99 -2.14 23.95 -1.33
CA LEU A 99 -2.43 23.41 0.01
C LEU A 99 -1.21 23.49 0.93
N PHE A 100 -0.03 23.13 0.42
CA PHE A 100 1.22 23.28 1.18
C PHE A 100 1.51 24.73 1.58
N GLN A 101 1.16 25.71 0.75
CA GLN A 101 1.31 27.12 1.10
C GLN A 101 0.33 27.56 2.18
N ALA A 102 -0.85 26.96 2.23
CA ALA A 102 -1.92 27.31 3.15
C ALA A 102 -1.66 26.80 4.59
N ASP A 103 -1.26 25.54 4.76
CA ASP A 103 -1.14 24.93 6.10
C ASP A 103 0.27 24.43 6.46
N ARG A 104 1.21 24.45 5.50
CA ARG A 104 2.60 23.97 5.65
C ARG A 104 2.70 22.50 6.07
N ASN A 105 1.64 21.71 5.89
CA ASN A 105 1.67 20.29 6.18
C ASN A 105 2.59 19.59 5.18
N ARG A 106 3.66 18.96 5.69
CA ARG A 106 4.66 18.22 4.91
C ARG A 106 4.06 17.20 3.95
N ARG A 107 2.88 16.65 4.27
CA ARG A 107 2.13 15.73 3.40
C ARG A 107 1.94 16.29 1.99
N HIS A 108 1.59 17.56 1.88
CA HIS A 108 1.40 18.22 0.60
C HIS A 108 2.68 18.36 -0.21
N LEU A 109 3.83 18.47 0.46
CA LEU A 109 5.14 18.42 -0.20
C LEU A 109 5.44 17.00 -0.70
N HIS A 110 5.15 15.97 0.09
CA HIS A 110 5.35 14.58 -0.33
C HIS A 110 4.47 14.23 -1.52
N ASN A 111 3.21 14.64 -1.50
CA ASN A 111 2.26 14.46 -2.59
C ASN A 111 2.72 15.13 -3.90
N GLN A 112 3.27 16.35 -3.83
CA GLN A 112 3.89 16.99 -4.99
C GLN A 112 5.03 16.14 -5.58
N ILE A 113 5.87 15.54 -4.72
CA ILE A 113 6.98 14.68 -5.14
C ILE A 113 6.46 13.37 -5.76
N LEU A 114 5.41 12.77 -5.20
CA LEU A 114 4.78 11.58 -5.77
C LEU A 114 4.26 11.86 -7.20
N VAL A 115 3.57 12.97 -7.40
CA VAL A 115 3.08 13.35 -8.73
C VAL A 115 4.26 13.59 -9.69
N GLU A 116 5.29 14.30 -9.24
CA GLU A 116 6.50 14.55 -10.04
C GLU A 116 7.19 13.25 -10.45
N ALA A 117 7.33 12.29 -9.53
CA ALA A 117 7.93 11.00 -9.80
C ALA A 117 7.23 10.29 -10.97
N HIS A 118 5.91 10.32 -10.98
CA HIS A 118 5.13 9.72 -12.07
C HIS A 118 5.23 10.51 -13.38
N LEU A 119 5.22 11.84 -13.34
CA LEU A 119 5.42 12.67 -14.53
C LEU A 119 6.78 12.41 -15.18
N GLN A 120 7.85 12.33 -14.40
CA GLN A 120 9.20 12.01 -14.90
C GLN A 120 9.23 10.60 -15.50
N TYR A 121 8.63 9.62 -14.83
CA TYR A 121 8.52 8.25 -15.32
C TYR A 121 7.83 8.15 -16.68
N LEU A 122 6.71 8.87 -16.87
CA LEU A 122 6.02 8.94 -18.17
C LEU A 122 6.88 9.55 -19.29
N GLN A 123 7.87 10.37 -18.93
CA GLN A 123 8.84 10.96 -19.86
C GLN A 123 10.11 10.11 -20.04
N GLY A 124 10.20 8.93 -19.40
CA GLY A 124 11.41 8.10 -19.41
C GLY A 124 12.57 8.71 -18.62
N LYS A 125 12.27 9.56 -17.64
CA LYS A 125 13.24 10.26 -16.79
C LYS A 125 13.17 9.79 -15.35
N ASN A 126 14.26 10.00 -14.62
CA ASN A 126 14.35 9.72 -13.19
C ASN A 126 13.92 10.93 -12.36
N LEU A 127 13.35 10.66 -11.18
CA LEU A 127 13.07 11.68 -10.18
C LEU A 127 14.37 12.39 -9.73
N GLU A 128 14.31 13.70 -9.52
CA GLU A 128 15.45 14.48 -9.04
C GLU A 128 15.95 13.96 -7.68
N MET A 129 17.27 13.79 -7.54
CA MET A 129 17.88 13.30 -6.29
C MET A 129 17.47 14.13 -5.05
N LYS A 130 17.32 15.45 -5.21
CA LYS A 130 16.89 16.32 -4.12
C LYS A 130 15.48 15.98 -3.63
N GLN A 131 14.54 15.77 -4.55
CA GLN A 131 13.16 15.42 -4.23
C GLN A 131 13.08 14.02 -3.63
N LYS A 132 13.81 13.07 -4.22
CA LYS A 132 13.95 11.73 -3.68
C LYS A 132 14.43 11.76 -2.23
N ARG A 133 15.52 12.50 -1.94
CA ARG A 133 16.07 12.64 -0.58
C ARG A 133 15.06 13.15 0.44
N VAL A 134 14.12 14.03 0.07
CA VAL A 134 13.07 14.51 1.00
C VAL A 134 12.23 13.34 1.53
N ILE A 135 11.76 12.47 0.64
CA ILE A 135 10.97 11.30 1.02
C ILE A 135 11.82 10.28 1.79
N GLN A 136 13.04 10.05 1.30
CA GLN A 136 13.98 9.11 1.90
C GLN A 136 14.32 9.50 3.35
N SER A 137 14.71 10.75 3.60
CA SER A 137 15.01 11.26 4.93
C SER A 137 13.79 11.12 5.86
N TYR A 138 12.60 11.46 5.38
CA TYR A 138 11.38 11.30 6.15
C TYR A 138 11.16 9.84 6.60
N LEU A 139 11.16 8.90 5.66
CA LEU A 139 10.92 7.47 5.95
C LEU A 139 11.99 6.88 6.90
N PHE A 140 13.24 7.37 6.81
CA PHE A 140 14.31 6.98 7.71
C PHE A 140 14.25 7.63 9.10
N GLU A 141 13.65 8.82 9.24
CA GLU A 141 13.50 9.49 10.54
C GLU A 141 12.33 8.93 11.36
N VAL A 142 11.24 8.49 10.71
CA VAL A 142 10.06 7.95 11.41
C VAL A 142 10.41 6.67 12.16
N GLU A 143 10.12 6.59 13.46
CA GLU A 143 10.43 5.43 14.32
C GLU A 143 9.51 4.23 14.08
N GLU A 144 8.21 4.48 13.87
CA GLU A 144 7.20 3.45 13.60
C GLU A 144 6.38 3.84 12.37
N TRP A 145 6.25 2.93 11.41
CA TRP A 145 5.46 3.17 10.20
C TRP A 145 3.99 2.88 10.45
N GLY A 146 3.12 3.83 10.08
CA GLY A 146 1.69 3.63 9.91
C GLY A 146 1.29 3.61 8.44
N ASP A 147 -0.02 3.66 8.19
CA ASP A 147 -0.59 3.60 6.82
C ASP A 147 0.00 4.66 5.90
N TYR A 148 0.25 5.87 6.41
CA TYR A 148 0.78 6.97 5.61
C TYR A 148 2.20 6.67 5.09
N GLU A 149 3.09 6.13 5.92
CA GLU A 149 4.45 5.76 5.48
C GLU A 149 4.42 4.63 4.46
N TRP A 150 3.52 3.66 4.65
CA TRP A 150 3.33 2.56 3.71
C TRP A 150 2.83 3.05 2.35
N GLU A 151 1.79 3.88 2.34
CA GLU A 151 1.28 4.51 1.11
C GLU A 151 2.38 5.30 0.41
N LEU A 152 3.17 6.07 1.17
CA LEU A 152 4.25 6.89 0.62
C LEU A 152 5.36 6.02 0.00
N PHE A 153 5.80 4.98 0.72
CA PHE A 153 6.83 4.06 0.24
C PHE A 153 6.36 3.29 -1.00
N GLY A 154 5.15 2.74 -0.97
CA GLY A 154 4.56 2.01 -2.08
C GLY A 154 4.44 2.86 -3.36
N ASN A 155 4.19 4.16 -3.21
CA ASN A 155 4.09 5.08 -4.33
C ASN A 155 5.44 5.61 -4.83
N ILE A 156 6.56 5.42 -4.12
CA ILE A 156 7.87 5.92 -4.54
C ILE A 156 8.88 4.82 -4.85
N VAL A 157 8.58 3.57 -4.47
CA VAL A 157 9.53 2.43 -4.60
C VAL A 157 10.03 2.23 -6.02
N PHE A 158 9.20 2.50 -7.04
CA PHE A 158 9.60 2.37 -8.45
C PHE A 158 10.68 3.37 -8.89
N CYS A 159 10.91 4.43 -8.11
CA CYS A 159 11.99 5.41 -8.32
C CYS A 159 13.27 5.05 -7.55
N LEU A 160 13.25 4.01 -6.72
CA LEU A 160 14.40 3.54 -5.97
C LEU A 160 15.16 2.49 -6.79
N SER A 161 16.49 2.54 -6.73
CA SER A 161 17.31 1.42 -7.20
C SER A 161 17.20 0.25 -6.22
N THR A 162 17.54 -0.95 -6.67
CA THR A 162 17.67 -2.16 -5.83
C THR A 162 18.48 -1.87 -4.57
N LYS A 163 19.67 -1.27 -4.73
CA LYS A 163 20.59 -0.95 -3.64
C LYS A 163 19.95 0.00 -2.62
N GLU A 164 19.23 1.02 -3.09
CA GLU A 164 18.53 1.93 -2.19
C GLU A 164 17.38 1.22 -1.49
N THR A 165 16.63 0.39 -2.20
CA THR A 165 15.51 -0.37 -1.64
C THR A 165 15.98 -1.35 -0.57
N HIS A 166 17.14 -1.98 -0.76
CA HIS A 166 17.85 -2.80 0.22
C HIS A 166 18.08 -2.06 1.55
N LEU A 167 18.53 -0.80 1.49
CA LEU A 167 18.72 0.03 2.68
C LEU A 167 17.41 0.31 3.44
N TYR A 168 16.26 0.24 2.76
CA TYR A 168 14.96 0.36 3.41
C TYR A 168 14.50 -0.95 4.04
N ILE A 169 14.92 -2.13 3.57
CA ILE A 169 14.42 -3.42 4.08
C ILE A 169 14.60 -3.49 5.60
N ASP A 170 15.82 -3.29 6.10
CA ASP A 170 16.09 -3.34 7.54
C ASP A 170 15.33 -2.25 8.31
N SER A 171 15.11 -1.09 7.70
CA SER A 171 14.32 0.00 8.29
C SER A 171 12.84 -0.41 8.38
N ILE A 172 12.27 -0.90 7.29
CA ILE A 172 10.88 -1.34 7.19
C ILE A 172 10.63 -2.48 8.16
N PHE A 173 11.45 -3.52 8.21
CA PHE A 173 11.23 -4.62 9.14
C PHE A 173 11.35 -4.23 10.61
N ARG A 174 12.23 -3.27 10.95
CA ARG A 174 12.34 -2.78 12.33
C ARG A 174 11.19 -1.85 12.72
N LYS A 175 10.68 -1.06 11.78
CA LYS A 175 9.76 0.05 12.06
C LYS A 175 8.32 -0.25 11.70
N ALA A 176 8.09 -1.16 10.76
CA ALA A 176 6.76 -1.60 10.43
C ALA A 176 6.20 -2.40 11.59
N ARG A 177 5.12 -1.87 12.18
CA ARG A 177 4.23 -2.69 12.99
C ARG A 177 3.53 -3.66 12.03
N LEU A 178 4.18 -4.77 11.69
CA LEU A 178 3.58 -5.88 10.93
C LEU A 178 2.58 -6.62 11.82
N GLY A 179 1.55 -5.90 12.28
CA GLY A 179 0.44 -6.46 13.03
C GLY A 179 -0.34 -7.47 12.18
N LYS A 180 -1.10 -8.36 12.82
CA LYS A 180 -1.90 -9.38 12.13
C LYS A 180 -2.96 -8.80 11.18
N GLN A 181 -3.37 -7.54 11.34
CA GLN A 181 -4.52 -6.98 10.62
C GLN A 181 -4.18 -6.27 9.31
N ASP A 182 -2.89 -6.14 8.96
CA ASP A 182 -2.46 -5.33 7.82
C ASP A 182 -1.99 -6.17 6.64
N THR A 183 -2.91 -6.99 6.12
CA THR A 183 -2.63 -7.93 5.03
C THR A 183 -2.24 -7.20 3.74
N MET A 184 -2.71 -5.96 3.53
CA MET A 184 -2.38 -5.17 2.33
C MET A 184 -0.93 -4.73 2.34
N HIS A 185 -0.46 -4.10 3.43
CA HIS A 185 0.93 -3.65 3.50
C HIS A 185 1.91 -4.83 3.52
N LYS A 186 1.54 -5.97 4.14
CA LYS A 186 2.31 -7.22 4.04
C LYS A 186 2.44 -7.72 2.60
N ARG A 187 1.35 -7.78 1.82
CA ARG A 187 1.42 -8.17 0.40
C ARG A 187 2.32 -7.24 -0.40
N MET A 188 2.22 -5.93 -0.16
CA MET A 188 3.07 -4.96 -0.83
C MET A 188 4.55 -5.18 -0.48
N LEU A 189 4.87 -5.35 0.80
CA LEU A 189 6.22 -5.66 1.26
C LEU A 189 6.74 -6.95 0.61
N CYS A 190 5.97 -8.05 0.64
CA CYS A 190 6.35 -9.30 -0.01
C CYS A 190 6.70 -9.11 -1.49
N ARG A 191 5.90 -8.33 -2.24
CA ARG A 191 6.17 -8.11 -3.67
C ARG A 191 7.47 -7.35 -3.90
N ILE A 192 7.77 -6.36 -3.06
CA ILE A 192 9.02 -5.59 -3.11
C ILE A 192 10.19 -6.51 -2.80
N LEU A 193 10.11 -7.28 -1.71
CA LEU A 193 11.15 -8.24 -1.33
C LEU A 193 11.37 -9.32 -2.38
N LEU A 194 10.32 -9.83 -3.03
CA LEU A 194 10.46 -10.82 -4.11
C LEU A 194 11.15 -10.24 -5.35
N ASN A 195 10.98 -8.95 -5.64
CA ASN A 195 11.70 -8.29 -6.73
C ASN A 195 13.18 -8.13 -6.37
N ILE A 196 13.48 -7.68 -5.15
CA ILE A 196 14.86 -7.53 -4.68
C ILE A 196 15.55 -8.89 -4.61
N PHE A 197 14.85 -9.93 -4.14
CA PHE A 197 15.38 -11.29 -4.07
C PHE A 197 15.77 -11.80 -5.46
N LEU A 198 14.94 -11.56 -6.48
CA LEU A 198 15.28 -11.89 -7.87
C LEU A 198 16.54 -11.14 -8.34
N GLU A 199 16.60 -9.83 -8.12
CA GLU A 199 17.76 -9.02 -8.53
C GLU A 199 19.05 -9.44 -7.79
N ASP A 200 18.96 -9.82 -6.51
CA ASP A 200 20.07 -10.33 -5.73
C ASP A 200 20.56 -11.68 -6.26
N ILE A 201 19.64 -12.59 -6.65
CA ILE A 201 19.99 -13.89 -7.25
C ILE A 201 20.79 -13.68 -8.53
N GLU A 202 20.31 -12.80 -9.42
CA GLU A 202 20.94 -12.52 -10.71
C GLU A 202 22.28 -11.77 -10.57
N ALA A 203 22.41 -10.87 -9.60
CA ALA A 203 23.64 -10.10 -9.39
C ALA A 203 24.72 -10.89 -8.62
N ASN A 204 24.34 -11.51 -7.51
CA ASN A 204 25.22 -12.26 -6.63
C ASN A 204 24.40 -13.15 -5.68
N SER A 205 24.28 -14.43 -6.00
CA SER A 205 23.49 -15.42 -5.23
C SER A 205 23.84 -15.51 -3.73
N SER A 206 25.00 -15.00 -3.29
CA SER A 206 25.35 -14.91 -1.87
C SER A 206 24.64 -13.78 -1.11
N GLU A 207 24.23 -12.70 -1.78
CA GLU A 207 23.52 -11.56 -1.18
C GLU A 207 22.03 -11.87 -0.93
N ALA A 208 21.47 -12.80 -1.71
CA ALA A 208 20.06 -13.21 -1.64
C ALA A 208 19.65 -13.77 -0.25
N SER A 209 20.62 -14.24 0.55
CA SER A 209 20.38 -14.87 1.87
C SER A 209 19.77 -13.92 2.92
N GLN A 210 19.98 -12.60 2.81
CA GLN A 210 19.40 -11.64 3.76
C GLN A 210 17.90 -11.44 3.49
N VAL A 211 17.54 -11.19 2.23
CA VAL A 211 16.15 -10.97 1.80
C VAL A 211 15.32 -12.23 1.96
N GLU A 212 15.92 -13.40 1.75
CA GLU A 212 15.26 -14.69 1.95
C GLU A 212 14.71 -14.86 3.38
N LYS A 213 15.50 -14.49 4.41
CA LYS A 213 15.07 -14.58 5.81
C LYS A 213 13.81 -13.74 6.09
N TYR A 214 13.79 -12.54 5.53
CA TYR A 214 12.65 -11.62 5.63
C TYR A 214 11.41 -12.16 4.91
N LEU A 215 11.59 -12.75 3.72
CA LEU A 215 10.50 -13.40 2.99
C LEU A 215 9.92 -14.58 3.77
N ILE A 216 10.76 -15.43 4.36
CA ILE A 216 10.32 -16.58 5.18
C ILE A 216 9.48 -16.13 6.38
N GLU A 217 9.84 -15.01 7.01
CA GLU A 217 9.11 -14.45 8.15
C GLU A 217 7.72 -13.93 7.73
N VAL A 218 7.66 -13.12 6.67
CA VAL A 218 6.38 -12.51 6.24
C VAL A 218 5.44 -13.55 5.62
N LEU A 219 5.98 -14.56 4.92
CA LEU A 219 5.21 -15.60 4.25
C LEU A 219 4.70 -16.71 5.18
N GLN A 220 4.88 -16.61 6.50
CA GLN A 220 4.24 -17.53 7.46
C GLN A 220 2.71 -17.48 7.40
N ASP A 221 2.13 -16.34 6.97
CA ASP A 221 0.68 -16.16 6.88
C ASP A 221 0.06 -17.07 5.80
N GLU A 222 -1.07 -17.72 6.11
CA GLU A 222 -1.70 -18.70 5.22
C GLU A 222 -2.29 -18.06 3.94
N GLU A 223 -2.62 -16.77 3.94
CA GLU A 223 -3.32 -16.11 2.83
C GLU A 223 -2.43 -15.71 1.64
N PHE A 224 -1.10 -15.82 1.75
CA PHE A 224 -0.15 -15.35 0.73
C PHE A 224 0.21 -16.39 -0.34
N TYR A 225 -0.78 -17.08 -0.90
CA TYR A 225 -0.56 -18.17 -1.85
C TYR A 225 0.25 -17.76 -3.08
N TYR A 226 -0.07 -16.61 -3.70
CA TYR A 226 0.64 -16.15 -4.89
C TYR A 226 2.09 -15.79 -4.58
N GLU A 227 2.32 -15.06 -3.49
CA GLU A 227 3.64 -14.67 -3.05
C GLU A 227 4.49 -15.91 -2.65
N LYS A 228 3.87 -16.93 -2.04
CA LYS A 228 4.51 -18.23 -1.75
C LYS A 228 4.91 -18.99 -3.01
N ILE A 229 4.02 -19.09 -4.01
CA ILE A 229 4.34 -19.76 -5.29
C ILE A 229 5.53 -19.05 -5.94
N ARG A 230 5.52 -17.72 -5.98
CA ARG A 230 6.62 -16.92 -6.54
C ARG A 230 7.91 -17.09 -5.74
N PHE A 231 7.84 -17.10 -4.41
CA PHE A 231 9.01 -17.32 -3.55
C PHE A 231 9.66 -18.68 -3.79
N ASN A 232 8.87 -19.76 -3.76
CA ASN A 232 9.36 -21.11 -4.01
C ASN A 232 9.96 -21.27 -5.41
N TYR A 233 9.37 -20.60 -6.41
CA TYR A 233 9.93 -20.58 -7.76
C TYR A 233 11.31 -19.91 -7.76
N LEU A 234 11.45 -18.75 -7.13
CA LEU A 234 12.73 -18.05 -7.03
C LEU A 234 13.78 -18.82 -6.21
N GLN A 235 13.37 -19.60 -5.21
CA GLN A 235 14.28 -20.52 -4.51
C GLN A 235 14.83 -21.60 -5.46
N GLY A 236 14.01 -22.11 -6.38
CA GLY A 236 14.48 -23.00 -7.44
C GLY A 236 15.52 -22.33 -8.34
N ILE A 237 15.28 -21.09 -8.75
CA ILE A 237 16.24 -20.28 -9.53
C ILE A 237 17.54 -20.06 -8.75
N LEU A 238 17.47 -19.74 -7.45
CA LEU A 238 18.64 -19.63 -6.58
C LEU A 238 19.45 -20.93 -6.54
N HIS A 239 18.80 -22.08 -6.38
CA HIS A 239 19.47 -23.38 -6.40
C HIS A 239 20.18 -23.65 -7.74
N ILE A 240 19.60 -23.22 -8.86
CA ILE A 240 20.23 -23.32 -10.19
C ILE A 240 21.53 -22.50 -10.22
N TYR A 241 21.50 -21.21 -9.83
CA TYR A 241 22.71 -20.37 -9.78
C TYR A 241 23.75 -20.82 -8.74
N GLN A 242 23.36 -21.62 -7.75
CA GLN A 242 24.26 -22.26 -6.80
C GLN A 242 24.87 -23.58 -7.31
N GLY A 243 24.51 -24.01 -8.52
CA GLY A 243 25.03 -25.23 -9.17
C GLY A 243 24.18 -26.48 -8.95
N TYR A 244 23.05 -26.40 -8.23
CA TYR A 244 22.12 -27.50 -8.02
C TYR A 244 21.04 -27.53 -9.12
N VAL A 245 21.46 -27.57 -10.38
CA VAL A 245 20.61 -27.32 -11.56
C VAL A 245 19.37 -28.22 -11.60
N GLU A 246 19.55 -29.55 -11.56
CA GLU A 246 18.44 -30.51 -11.66
C GLU A 246 17.40 -30.33 -10.52
N LYS A 247 17.88 -30.06 -9.30
CA LYS A 247 17.01 -29.80 -8.14
C LYS A 247 16.21 -28.52 -8.34
N GLY A 248 16.88 -27.43 -8.72
CA GLY A 248 16.24 -26.13 -8.89
C GLY A 248 15.26 -26.09 -10.05
N GLU A 249 15.57 -26.77 -11.17
CA GLU A 249 14.65 -26.93 -12.30
C GLU A 249 13.36 -27.65 -11.86
N GLN A 250 13.47 -28.77 -11.15
CA GLN A 250 12.31 -29.51 -10.65
C GLN A 250 11.45 -28.67 -9.69
N GLU A 251 12.06 -27.85 -8.84
CA GLU A 251 11.34 -26.92 -7.96
C GLU A 251 10.58 -25.85 -8.76
N CYS A 252 11.22 -25.26 -9.78
CA CYS A 252 10.59 -24.30 -10.67
C CYS A 252 9.39 -24.90 -11.42
N LEU A 253 9.57 -26.09 -12.01
CA LEU A 253 8.53 -26.80 -12.75
C LEU A 253 7.30 -27.13 -11.89
N LYS A 254 7.49 -27.48 -10.61
CA LYS A 254 6.37 -27.68 -9.66
C LYS A 254 5.54 -26.41 -9.51
N MET A 255 6.18 -25.25 -9.40
CA MET A 255 5.46 -23.97 -9.26
C MET A 255 4.74 -23.56 -10.56
N ILE A 256 5.36 -23.83 -11.71
CA ILE A 256 4.73 -23.65 -13.03
C ILE A 256 3.48 -24.53 -13.17
N ASP A 257 3.54 -25.78 -12.70
CA ASP A 257 2.39 -26.69 -12.73
C ASP A 257 1.22 -26.19 -11.87
N ILE A 258 1.50 -25.57 -10.71
CA ILE A 258 0.46 -24.92 -9.90
C ILE A 258 -0.25 -23.83 -10.72
N PHE A 259 0.47 -22.96 -11.45
CA PHE A 259 -0.17 -21.96 -12.31
C PHE A 259 -1.02 -22.61 -13.41
N LYS A 260 -0.56 -23.70 -14.03
CA LYS A 260 -1.34 -24.44 -15.03
C LYS A 260 -2.62 -25.01 -14.44
N ASN A 261 -2.55 -25.62 -13.26
CA ASN A 261 -3.70 -26.20 -12.55
C ASN A 261 -4.71 -25.13 -12.11
N LEU A 262 -4.24 -23.92 -11.80
CA LEU A 262 -5.08 -22.75 -11.54
C LEU A 262 -5.64 -22.09 -12.82
N LYS A 263 -5.33 -22.63 -14.01
CA LYS A 263 -5.71 -22.08 -15.33
C LYS A 263 -5.08 -20.72 -15.64
N GLU A 264 -4.01 -20.35 -14.97
CA GLU A 264 -3.23 -19.13 -15.19
C GLU A 264 -2.20 -19.34 -16.31
N VAL A 265 -2.67 -19.72 -17.50
CA VAL A 265 -1.81 -20.16 -18.63
C VAL A 265 -0.77 -19.12 -19.01
N LYS A 266 -1.15 -17.84 -19.04
CA LYS A 266 -0.22 -16.75 -19.38
C LYS A 266 0.93 -16.64 -18.37
N LYS A 267 0.64 -16.77 -17.07
CA LYS A 267 1.68 -16.75 -16.03
C LYS A 267 2.57 -17.99 -16.13
N ALA A 268 1.96 -19.18 -16.32
CA ALA A 268 2.74 -20.40 -16.50
C ALA A 268 3.73 -20.28 -17.66
N SER A 269 3.31 -19.73 -18.80
CA SER A 269 4.21 -19.46 -19.94
C SER A 269 5.33 -18.47 -19.60
N GLN A 270 5.01 -17.35 -18.93
CA GLN A 270 6.03 -16.37 -18.54
C GLN A 270 7.11 -16.96 -17.62
N TYR A 271 6.71 -17.77 -16.65
CA TYR A 271 7.64 -18.42 -15.74
C TYR A 271 8.44 -19.53 -16.45
N GLN A 272 7.82 -20.26 -17.38
CA GLN A 272 8.52 -21.25 -18.22
C GLN A 272 9.59 -20.59 -19.10
N GLU A 273 9.24 -19.52 -19.81
CA GLU A 273 10.16 -18.76 -20.66
C GLU A 273 11.35 -18.23 -19.85
N TYR A 274 11.10 -17.69 -18.64
CA TYR A 274 12.18 -17.23 -17.77
C TYR A 274 13.08 -18.37 -17.27
N LEU A 275 12.52 -19.53 -16.90
CA LEU A 275 13.32 -20.70 -16.53
C LEU A 275 14.24 -21.15 -17.67
N GLU A 276 13.72 -21.20 -18.89
CA GLU A 276 14.48 -21.58 -20.09
C GLU A 276 15.63 -20.60 -20.35
N CYS A 277 15.39 -19.29 -20.19
CA CYS A 277 16.47 -18.29 -20.27
C CYS A 277 17.56 -18.55 -19.24
N VAL A 278 17.21 -18.76 -17.96
CA VAL A 278 18.18 -19.02 -16.89
C VAL A 278 19.00 -20.29 -17.16
N LEU A 279 18.36 -21.36 -17.64
CA LEU A 279 19.06 -22.60 -18.00
C LEU A 279 20.03 -22.41 -19.17
N CYS A 280 19.68 -21.60 -20.17
CA CYS A 280 20.58 -21.28 -21.27
C CYS A 280 21.77 -20.38 -20.85
N GLU A 281 21.64 -19.58 -19.79
CA GLU A 281 22.72 -18.71 -19.32
C GLU A 281 23.85 -19.46 -18.59
N ILE A 282 23.53 -20.62 -18.01
CA ILE A 282 24.47 -21.43 -17.21
C ILE A 282 25.10 -22.60 -17.97
N GLU A 283 24.58 -22.92 -19.17
CA GLU A 283 25.16 -23.90 -20.12
C GLU A 283 26.43 -23.37 -20.80
#